data_AF-A0A7Y0A6A7-F1
#
_entry.id   AF-A0A7Y0A6A7-F1
#
_cell.length_a   1.000
_cell.length_b   1.000
_cell.length_c   1.000
_cell.angle_alpha   90.00
_cell.angle_beta   90.00
_cell.angle_gamma   90.00
#
_symmetry.space_group_name_H-M   'P 1'
#
loop_
_entity.id
_entity.type
_entity.pdbx_description
1 polymer ?
#
loop_
_entity_poly.entity_id
_entity_poly.type
_entity_poly.pdbx_seq_one_letter_code
_entity_poly.pdbx_strand_id
1 'polypeptide(L)'
;MKKLAFSLGILSAFLVNAQSIKTTIDLVNVKDDKVAVTMEFPNMKSGDVKFHFPKTVPGTYSVDDYGRFVEGIKFLDNKGKEIPFSKVNDNTYALKNAKNLSKVTYLVNDSFDDEMDTSKHKAVFSPSGTDIEAGKVYLINTHGFIGYIDDMQDVPYQLVIQKPADFYGTTALVDQDKSDATDTFTLANYAKVTDSPLMYTKPDYITFNAGGMDLVLGVYSPSGKYKAADFKDNLEKMVVAQKKFLGDMNTNKKYAIMLYLSGGDGPQIKGFGALEHHESTSVVLPEMMPKEAIDATITDVVSHEFFHTVNPLKTHSEEIHYFDYADPKMSQHLWMYEGGTEYFANLFQIQEGLITKEEFLKRMNEKIKNSKNYNDTMPFTVMSKNVLLDEYKDQYRNVYEKGALLAMCLDIELRKLSNGEMGYRDMIRKLSQRFGENKPFKDDKLIDELVTVTGYPQVKDFYNKYIAGSQPTPYAQYLNMVGVELKSQETPPIFWFIKDANQTGYDEKDNAFVFDESLALSPFAKSIGFKITDKVVALDGKTINIQNIQDFINYSKTIKEGQNVTVTVLRDNGGKAEKMDLKGKAILEKMTMETIQFKANPTPEEKKLQDQWLTGKK
;
A
#
# COMPACT_ATOMS: atom_id res chain seq x y z
N MET A 1 4.48 77.07 14.60
CA MET A 1 3.78 76.26 15.62
C MET A 1 2.41 75.88 15.09
N LYS A 2 2.28 74.67 14.52
CA LYS A 2 1.03 74.13 13.96
C LYS A 2 0.73 72.80 14.68
N LYS A 3 -0.50 72.63 15.16
CA LYS A 3 -1.04 71.40 15.74
C LYS A 3 -1.21 70.34 14.64
N LEU A 4 -0.69 69.14 14.84
CA LEU A 4 -1.08 67.95 14.08
C LEU A 4 -2.02 67.10 14.94
N ALA A 5 -3.21 66.83 14.41
CA ALA A 5 -4.18 65.91 14.97
C ALA A 5 -3.81 64.47 14.61
N PHE A 6 -3.83 63.58 15.61
CA PHE A 6 -3.75 62.14 15.42
C PHE A 6 -5.16 61.62 15.08
N SER A 7 -5.34 61.06 13.88
CA SER A 7 -6.51 60.26 13.54
C SER A 7 -6.23 58.78 13.86
N LEU A 8 -6.89 58.24 14.88
CA LEU A 8 -6.95 56.80 15.12
C LEU A 8 -7.87 56.18 14.05
N GLY A 9 -7.30 55.46 13.09
CA GLY A 9 -8.04 54.58 12.20
C GLY A 9 -8.30 53.25 12.90
N ILE A 10 -9.54 52.99 13.30
CA ILE A 10 -9.99 51.67 13.76
C ILE A 10 -10.11 50.80 12.50
N LEU A 11 -9.17 49.87 12.32
CA LEU A 11 -9.26 48.83 11.30
C LEU A 11 -10.17 47.71 11.87
N SER A 12 -11.46 47.78 11.55
CA SER A 12 -12.39 46.70 11.83
C SER A 12 -12.05 45.50 10.96
N ALA A 13 -11.39 44.49 11.52
CA ALA A 13 -11.23 43.19 10.87
C ALA A 13 -12.62 42.54 10.79
N PHE A 14 -13.23 42.54 9.60
CA PHE A 14 -14.36 41.68 9.32
C PHE A 14 -13.83 40.24 9.24
N LEU A 15 -14.00 39.48 10.33
CA LEU A 15 -13.94 38.01 10.28
C LEU A 15 -15.12 37.55 9.44
N VAL A 16 -14.86 37.28 8.16
CA VAL A 16 -15.77 36.48 7.34
C VAL A 16 -15.68 35.06 7.92
N ASN A 17 -16.67 34.65 8.71
CA ASN A 17 -16.84 33.24 9.06
C ASN A 17 -17.08 32.49 7.75
N ALA A 18 -16.04 31.84 7.23
CA ALA A 18 -16.19 30.92 6.11
C ALA A 18 -17.18 29.82 6.52
N GLN A 19 -18.10 29.47 5.63
CA GLN A 19 -18.99 28.33 5.85
C GLN A 19 -18.14 27.05 5.95
N SER A 20 -18.34 26.25 6.99
CA SER A 20 -17.67 24.96 7.17
C SER A 20 -18.68 23.87 7.51
N ILE A 21 -18.32 22.62 7.20
CA ILE A 21 -19.06 21.43 7.62
C ILE A 21 -18.49 21.01 8.97
N LYS A 22 -19.30 21.06 10.03
CA LYS A 22 -18.86 20.60 11.35
C LYS A 22 -19.16 19.12 11.49
N THR A 23 -18.15 18.31 11.75
CA THR A 23 -18.29 16.86 11.92
C THR A 23 -17.82 16.48 13.32
N THR A 24 -18.67 15.80 14.08
CA THR A 24 -18.35 15.28 15.41
C THR A 24 -18.33 13.77 15.40
N ILE A 25 -17.27 13.16 15.94
CA ILE A 25 -17.13 11.72 16.18
C ILE A 25 -17.08 11.49 17.69
N ASP A 26 -17.96 10.62 18.22
CA ASP A 26 -18.09 10.36 19.66
C ASP A 26 -17.49 9.02 20.07
N LEU A 27 -16.25 9.05 20.55
CA LEU A 27 -15.52 7.88 21.05
C LEU A 27 -15.83 7.57 22.52
N VAL A 28 -16.63 8.41 23.20
CA VAL A 28 -16.97 8.24 24.62
C VAL A 28 -18.19 7.35 24.77
N ASN A 29 -19.21 7.56 23.96
CA ASN A 29 -20.49 6.85 24.05
C ASN A 29 -20.62 5.72 23.02
N VAL A 30 -19.60 4.87 22.92
CA VAL A 30 -19.60 3.69 22.03
C VAL A 30 -20.70 2.71 22.46
N LYS A 31 -21.46 2.19 21.49
CA LYS A 31 -22.55 1.23 21.73
C LYS A 31 -22.48 0.11 20.71
N ASP A 32 -22.41 -1.14 21.17
CA ASP A 32 -22.35 -2.33 20.32
C ASP A 32 -21.28 -2.18 19.22
N ASP A 33 -20.07 -1.78 19.64
CA ASP A 33 -18.91 -1.40 18.81
C ASP A 33 -19.07 -0.28 17.79
N LYS A 34 -20.16 0.48 17.93
CA LYS A 34 -20.44 1.57 17.00
C LYS A 34 -20.21 2.93 17.62
N VAL A 35 -19.62 3.80 16.81
CA VAL A 35 -19.34 5.19 17.14
C VAL A 35 -20.38 6.09 16.47
N ALA A 36 -20.89 7.07 17.22
CA ALA A 36 -21.83 8.04 16.66
C ALA A 36 -21.10 9.14 15.89
N VAL A 37 -21.60 9.45 14.70
CA VAL A 37 -21.12 10.56 13.86
C VAL A 37 -22.27 11.53 13.60
N THR A 38 -21.98 12.83 13.78
CA THR A 38 -22.90 13.92 13.46
C THR A 38 -22.21 14.92 12.54
N MET A 39 -22.83 15.21 11.41
CA MET A 39 -22.38 16.22 10.46
C MET A 39 -23.39 17.36 10.41
N GLU A 40 -22.93 18.60 10.55
CA GLU A 40 -23.74 19.81 10.46
C GLU A 40 -23.28 20.63 9.25
N PHE A 41 -24.23 20.97 8.38
CA PHE A 41 -23.97 21.59 7.08
C PHE A 41 -24.35 23.07 7.12
N PRO A 42 -23.59 23.94 6.42
CA PRO A 42 -24.01 25.31 6.19
C PRO A 42 -25.28 25.35 5.32
N ASN A 43 -25.97 26.50 5.33
CA ASN A 43 -27.14 26.69 4.47
C ASN A 43 -26.78 26.46 2.99
N MET A 44 -27.41 25.46 2.37
CA MET A 44 -27.17 25.10 0.98
C MET A 44 -28.14 25.79 0.02
N LYS A 45 -27.69 26.02 -1.21
CA LYS A 45 -28.54 26.59 -2.29
C LYS A 45 -29.28 25.52 -3.11
N SER A 46 -28.90 24.24 -2.99
CA SER A 46 -29.27 23.16 -3.92
C SER A 46 -30.65 22.53 -3.69
N GLY A 47 -31.27 22.06 -4.79
CA GLY A 47 -32.48 21.23 -4.83
C GLY A 47 -32.20 19.78 -4.42
N ASP A 48 -31.89 18.88 -5.36
CA ASP A 48 -31.60 17.48 -5.04
C ASP A 48 -30.13 17.31 -4.63
N VAL A 49 -29.84 16.37 -3.74
CA VAL A 49 -28.52 16.13 -3.17
C VAL A 49 -28.22 14.63 -3.18
N LYS A 50 -26.96 14.27 -3.46
CA LYS A 50 -26.44 12.95 -3.14
C LYS A 50 -25.41 13.06 -2.02
N PHE A 51 -25.51 12.12 -1.09
CA PHE A 51 -24.58 11.95 0.01
C PHE A 51 -23.85 10.63 -0.18
N HIS A 52 -22.52 10.68 -0.05
CA HIS A 52 -21.62 9.60 -0.42
C HIS A 52 -20.69 9.23 0.73
N PHE A 53 -20.38 7.94 0.82
CA PHE A 53 -19.17 7.43 1.44
C PHE A 53 -18.21 6.96 0.33
N PRO A 54 -16.89 6.92 0.58
CA PRO A 54 -15.95 6.44 -0.41
C PRO A 54 -16.19 4.97 -0.78
N LYS A 55 -16.12 4.67 -2.07
CA LYS A 55 -16.04 3.31 -2.60
C LYS A 55 -14.61 2.74 -2.49
N THR A 56 -13.65 3.62 -2.67
CA THR A 56 -12.21 3.39 -2.61
C THR A 56 -11.52 4.68 -2.15
N VAL A 57 -10.28 4.58 -1.73
CA VAL A 57 -9.42 5.73 -1.43
C VAL A 57 -8.10 5.61 -2.19
N PRO A 58 -7.41 6.73 -2.46
CA PRO A 58 -6.05 6.68 -2.99
C PRO A 58 -5.16 5.75 -2.14
N GLY A 59 -4.27 4.99 -2.78
CA GLY A 59 -3.31 4.09 -2.14
C GLY A 59 -3.73 2.62 -2.03
N THR A 60 -5.02 2.32 -1.87
CA THR A 60 -5.47 0.91 -1.70
C THR A 60 -5.78 0.20 -3.01
N TYR A 61 -6.21 0.96 -4.03
CA TYR A 61 -6.66 0.48 -5.35
C TYR A 61 -7.59 -0.76 -5.27
N SER A 62 -8.45 -0.78 -4.24
CA SER A 62 -9.46 -1.81 -3.96
C SER A 62 -10.87 -1.21 -3.87
N VAL A 63 -11.89 -2.02 -4.13
CA VAL A 63 -13.29 -1.65 -3.85
C VAL A 63 -13.64 -2.14 -2.46
N ASP A 64 -13.77 -1.20 -1.53
CA ASP A 64 -13.97 -1.47 -0.10
C ASP A 64 -15.39 -1.13 0.37
N ASP A 65 -16.07 -0.20 -0.32
CA ASP A 65 -17.46 0.21 -0.05
C ASP A 65 -17.69 0.63 1.42
N TYR A 66 -16.99 1.67 1.88
CA TYR A 66 -17.00 2.10 3.28
C TYR A 66 -18.41 2.47 3.81
N GLY A 67 -19.36 2.82 2.94
CA GLY A 67 -20.75 3.07 3.34
C GLY A 67 -21.48 1.83 3.87
N ARG A 68 -20.94 0.62 3.67
CA ARG A 68 -21.49 -0.64 4.20
C ARG A 68 -21.40 -0.73 5.73
N PHE A 69 -20.49 0.00 6.36
CA PHE A 69 -20.31 0.06 7.82
C PHE A 69 -21.21 1.10 8.50
N VAL A 70 -22.03 1.81 7.73
CA VAL A 70 -22.87 2.90 8.23
C VAL A 70 -24.27 2.41 8.53
N GLU A 71 -24.72 2.66 9.75
CA GLU A 71 -26.02 2.23 10.24
C GLU A 71 -26.90 3.40 10.72
N GLY A 72 -28.21 3.25 10.53
CA GLY A 72 -29.20 4.17 11.11
C GLY A 72 -29.10 5.61 10.61
N ILE A 73 -28.63 5.83 9.38
CA ILE A 73 -28.46 7.18 8.82
C ILE A 73 -29.77 7.95 8.76
N LYS A 74 -29.71 9.19 9.24
CA LYS A 74 -30.81 10.16 9.24
C LYS A 74 -30.34 11.48 8.66
N PHE A 75 -31.17 12.06 7.81
CA PHE A 75 -30.98 13.39 7.24
C PHE A 75 -32.03 14.30 7.85
N LEU A 76 -31.61 15.43 8.43
CA LEU A 76 -32.46 16.28 9.26
C LEU A 76 -32.47 17.71 8.72
N ASP A 77 -33.66 18.31 8.68
CA ASP A 77 -33.82 19.72 8.37
C ASP A 77 -33.45 20.62 9.56
N ASN A 78 -33.45 21.94 9.34
CA ASN A 78 -33.17 22.94 10.36
C ASN A 78 -34.16 22.98 11.54
N LYS A 79 -35.24 22.20 11.51
CA LYS A 79 -36.21 22.00 12.60
C LYS A 79 -36.07 20.63 13.25
N GLY A 80 -35.08 19.83 12.85
CA GLY A 80 -34.87 18.47 13.33
C GLY A 80 -35.84 17.44 12.75
N LYS A 81 -36.55 17.75 11.67
CA LYS A 81 -37.43 16.80 11.00
C LYS A 81 -36.64 15.96 9.99
N GLU A 82 -36.88 14.65 9.99
CA GLU A 82 -36.28 13.74 9.01
C GLU A 82 -36.71 14.06 7.57
N ILE A 83 -35.72 14.12 6.69
CA ILE A 83 -35.86 14.28 5.24
C ILE A 83 -35.83 12.89 4.60
N PRO A 84 -36.85 12.51 3.82
CA PRO A 84 -36.86 11.24 3.12
C PRO A 84 -35.70 11.11 2.12
N PHE A 85 -35.13 9.92 2.05
CA PHE A 85 -34.04 9.60 1.12
C PHE A 85 -34.27 8.24 0.44
N SER A 86 -33.47 7.94 -0.58
CA SER A 86 -33.39 6.62 -1.19
C SER A 86 -31.94 6.14 -1.15
N LYS A 87 -31.69 4.94 -0.61
CA LYS A 87 -30.37 4.30 -0.68
C LYS A 87 -30.17 3.76 -2.10
N VAL A 88 -29.16 4.27 -2.81
CA VAL A 88 -28.87 3.93 -4.21
C VAL A 88 -27.98 2.68 -4.28
N ASN A 89 -26.98 2.61 -3.42
CA ASN A 89 -26.07 1.48 -3.22
C ASN A 89 -25.47 1.59 -1.80
N ASP A 90 -24.46 0.76 -1.47
CA ASP A 90 -23.84 0.77 -0.14
C ASP A 90 -23.25 2.13 0.24
N ASN A 91 -22.77 2.89 -0.73
CA ASN A 91 -22.06 4.15 -0.50
C ASN A 91 -22.90 5.40 -0.72
N THR A 92 -24.07 5.31 -1.36
CA THR A 92 -24.78 6.49 -1.89
C THR A 92 -26.23 6.59 -1.44
N TYR A 93 -26.60 7.77 -0.97
CA TYR A 93 -27.96 8.15 -0.58
C TYR A 93 -28.42 9.35 -1.40
N ALA A 94 -29.61 9.29 -1.99
CA ALA A 94 -30.20 10.36 -2.78
C ALA A 94 -31.35 11.04 -2.03
N LEU A 95 -31.34 12.36 -2.00
CA LEU A 95 -32.36 13.20 -1.37
C LEU A 95 -32.96 14.15 -2.40
N LYS A 96 -34.29 14.29 -2.36
CA LYS A 96 -34.99 15.27 -3.19
C LYS A 96 -35.31 16.54 -2.40
N ASN A 97 -35.13 17.71 -3.02
CA ASN A 97 -35.42 19.02 -2.43
C ASN A 97 -34.78 19.24 -1.04
N ALA A 98 -33.52 18.84 -0.86
CA ALA A 98 -32.76 18.91 0.38
C ALA A 98 -32.26 20.33 0.74
N LYS A 99 -32.94 21.39 0.28
CA LYS A 99 -32.59 22.80 0.56
C LYS A 99 -32.43 23.13 2.04
N ASN A 100 -33.18 22.42 2.89
CA ASN A 100 -33.19 22.64 4.33
C ASN A 100 -32.33 21.63 5.10
N LEU A 101 -31.63 20.71 4.42
CA LEU A 101 -30.74 19.76 5.08
C LEU A 101 -29.69 20.54 5.86
N SER A 102 -29.68 20.35 7.17
CA SER A 102 -28.74 21.02 8.08
C SER A 102 -27.91 20.03 8.87
N LYS A 103 -28.36 18.78 9.00
CA LYS A 103 -27.70 17.79 9.85
C LYS A 103 -27.86 16.37 9.30
N VAL A 104 -26.80 15.58 9.41
CA VAL A 104 -26.80 14.14 9.15
C VAL A 104 -26.26 13.43 10.38
N THR A 105 -26.90 12.34 10.79
CA THR A 105 -26.47 11.53 11.96
C THR A 105 -26.52 10.06 11.62
N TYR A 106 -25.53 9.29 12.06
CA TYR A 106 -25.45 7.85 11.86
C TYR A 106 -24.51 7.20 12.89
N LEU A 107 -24.50 5.88 12.91
CA LEU A 107 -23.54 5.06 13.62
C LEU A 107 -22.56 4.45 12.60
N VAL A 108 -21.30 4.29 12.99
CA VAL A 108 -20.24 3.66 12.19
C VAL A 108 -19.74 2.43 12.94
N ASN A 109 -19.73 1.27 12.27
CA ASN A 109 -19.05 0.07 12.72
C ASN A 109 -17.60 0.04 12.19
N ASP A 110 -16.73 -0.74 12.80
CA ASP A 110 -15.37 -0.91 12.30
C ASP A 110 -15.27 -1.99 11.21
N SER A 111 -14.16 -1.99 10.48
CA SER A 111 -13.91 -2.93 9.39
C SER A 111 -13.09 -4.15 9.81
N PHE A 112 -12.42 -4.10 10.96
CA PHE A 112 -11.53 -5.17 11.43
C PHE A 112 -12.35 -6.40 11.84
N ASP A 113 -13.54 -6.19 12.39
CA ASP A 113 -14.50 -7.24 12.73
C ASP A 113 -15.04 -8.03 11.53
N ASP A 114 -15.07 -7.41 10.35
CA ASP A 114 -15.59 -7.99 9.11
C ASP A 114 -14.52 -8.77 8.33
N GLU A 115 -13.23 -8.72 8.73
CA GLU A 115 -12.14 -9.38 7.99
C GLU A 115 -12.28 -10.92 7.92
N MET A 116 -13.02 -11.50 8.86
CA MET A 116 -13.27 -12.94 8.92
C MET A 116 -14.54 -13.36 8.19
N ASP A 117 -15.48 -12.44 7.90
CA ASP A 117 -16.70 -12.71 7.14
C ASP A 117 -16.50 -12.38 5.65
N THR A 118 -15.99 -13.36 4.92
CA THR A 118 -15.82 -13.26 3.45
C THR A 118 -17.08 -13.60 2.65
N SER A 119 -18.23 -13.78 3.31
CA SER A 119 -19.44 -14.30 2.65
C SER A 119 -20.15 -13.27 1.77
N LYS A 120 -19.96 -11.97 2.05
CA LYS A 120 -20.67 -10.88 1.36
C LYS A 120 -19.74 -9.90 0.65
N HIS A 121 -18.65 -9.54 1.30
CA HIS A 121 -17.68 -8.58 0.78
C HIS A 121 -16.25 -9.08 0.99
N LYS A 122 -15.31 -8.48 0.27
CA LYS A 122 -13.89 -8.64 0.59
C LYS A 122 -13.56 -7.84 1.85
N ALA A 123 -12.65 -8.38 2.66
CA ALA A 123 -12.07 -7.70 3.79
C ALA A 123 -11.40 -6.39 3.32
N VAL A 124 -11.61 -5.31 4.08
CA VAL A 124 -10.88 -4.06 3.86
C VAL A 124 -9.43 -4.28 4.27
N PHE A 125 -8.49 -3.72 3.51
CA PHE A 125 -7.08 -3.79 3.88
C PHE A 125 -6.83 -3.00 5.18
N SER A 126 -6.38 -3.66 6.24
CA SER A 126 -6.39 -3.13 7.61
C SER A 126 -5.74 -1.73 7.77
N PRO A 127 -4.61 -1.39 7.12
CA PRO A 127 -4.07 -0.03 7.16
C PRO A 127 -5.00 1.07 6.65
N SER A 128 -5.94 0.73 5.76
CA SER A 128 -7.01 1.60 5.26
C SER A 128 -8.36 1.39 5.95
N GLY A 129 -8.42 0.40 6.84
CA GLY A 129 -9.60 0.03 7.61
C GLY A 129 -9.75 0.83 8.88
N THR A 130 -10.81 0.59 9.60
CA THR A 130 -11.12 1.20 10.89
C THR A 130 -11.14 0.13 11.96
N ASP A 131 -10.80 0.54 13.19
CA ASP A 131 -10.88 -0.29 14.40
C ASP A 131 -11.54 0.51 15.52
N ILE A 132 -12.47 -0.12 16.24
CA ILE A 132 -13.17 0.45 17.39
C ILE A 132 -13.07 -0.60 18.48
N GLU A 133 -12.23 -0.35 19.48
CA GLU A 133 -12.08 -1.24 20.63
C GLU A 133 -12.23 -0.38 21.87
N ALA A 134 -13.48 -0.25 22.35
CA ALA A 134 -13.85 0.70 23.39
C ALA A 134 -12.93 0.62 24.63
N GLY A 135 -12.31 1.75 24.98
CA GLY A 135 -11.39 1.83 26.11
C GLY A 135 -10.00 1.22 25.88
N LYS A 136 -9.68 0.77 24.65
CA LYS A 136 -8.35 0.29 24.25
C LYS A 136 -7.75 1.11 23.11
N VAL A 137 -8.38 1.12 21.93
CA VAL A 137 -7.88 1.76 20.71
C VAL A 137 -9.03 2.18 19.80
N TYR A 138 -8.84 3.29 19.09
CA TYR A 138 -9.69 3.66 17.96
C TYR A 138 -8.76 4.03 16.79
N LEU A 139 -8.78 3.23 15.72
CA LEU A 139 -8.11 3.56 14.46
C LEU A 139 -9.15 4.21 13.53
N ILE A 140 -9.06 5.53 13.41
CA ILE A 140 -9.99 6.35 12.66
C ILE A 140 -9.33 6.74 11.34
N ASN A 141 -9.43 5.84 10.38
CA ASN A 141 -9.32 6.20 8.98
C ASN A 141 -10.60 6.97 8.60
N THR A 142 -10.48 8.30 8.51
CA THR A 142 -11.60 9.26 8.44
C THR A 142 -12.54 9.03 7.26
N HIS A 143 -12.06 8.48 6.14
CA HIS A 143 -12.90 8.05 5.02
C HIS A 143 -13.89 6.93 5.37
N GLY A 144 -13.59 6.12 6.37
CA GLY A 144 -14.50 5.12 6.92
C GLY A 144 -15.59 5.69 7.84
N PHE A 145 -15.43 6.95 8.30
CA PHE A 145 -16.36 7.59 9.25
C PHE A 145 -17.13 8.77 8.65
N ILE A 146 -16.56 9.48 7.68
CA ILE A 146 -17.05 10.79 7.25
C ILE A 146 -17.44 10.73 5.78
N GLY A 147 -18.73 10.94 5.50
CA GLY A 147 -19.24 11.09 4.14
C GLY A 147 -19.11 12.51 3.58
N TYR A 148 -19.57 12.70 2.35
CA TYR A 148 -19.57 14.00 1.67
C TYR A 148 -20.84 14.20 0.83
N ILE A 149 -21.08 15.46 0.44
CA ILE A 149 -22.14 15.83 -0.50
C ILE A 149 -21.49 16.20 -1.82
N ASP A 150 -22.08 15.76 -2.94
CA ASP A 150 -21.69 16.21 -4.28
C ASP A 150 -21.59 17.74 -4.36
N ASP A 151 -20.55 18.24 -5.04
CA ASP A 151 -20.23 19.65 -5.22
C ASP A 151 -19.93 20.42 -3.92
N MET A 152 -19.72 19.73 -2.80
CA MET A 152 -19.31 20.33 -1.52
C MET A 152 -17.95 19.83 -1.03
N GLN A 153 -17.22 19.03 -1.82
CA GLN A 153 -15.92 18.50 -1.44
C GLN A 153 -14.91 19.59 -1.09
N ASP A 154 -14.97 20.78 -1.72
CA ASP A 154 -14.07 21.91 -1.44
C ASP A 154 -14.46 22.75 -0.21
N VAL A 155 -15.58 22.44 0.45
CA VAL A 155 -16.00 23.14 1.67
C VAL A 155 -15.11 22.69 2.85
N PRO A 156 -14.54 23.62 3.64
CA PRO A 156 -13.73 23.25 4.80
C PRO A 156 -14.52 22.47 5.86
N TYR A 157 -13.83 21.57 6.55
CA TYR A 157 -14.40 20.79 7.66
C TYR A 157 -13.83 21.28 9.00
N GLN A 158 -14.70 21.39 10.00
CA GLN A 158 -14.30 21.41 11.41
C GLN A 158 -14.56 20.02 12.00
N LEU A 159 -13.51 19.24 12.18
CA LEU A 159 -13.59 17.90 12.77
C LEU A 159 -13.43 18.01 14.28
N VAL A 160 -14.37 17.45 15.03
CA VAL A 160 -14.37 17.40 16.49
C VAL A 160 -14.38 15.93 16.92
N ILE A 161 -13.36 15.51 17.66
CA ILE A 161 -13.30 14.17 18.24
C ILE A 161 -13.59 14.29 19.72
N GLN A 162 -14.71 13.72 20.18
CA GLN A 162 -14.96 13.55 21.61
C GLN A 162 -14.30 12.26 22.04
N LYS A 163 -13.40 12.34 23.03
CA LYS A 163 -12.53 11.23 23.41
C LYS A 163 -12.51 11.01 24.92
N PRO A 164 -12.18 9.79 25.39
CA PRO A 164 -11.82 9.58 26.78
C PRO A 164 -10.69 10.52 27.21
N ALA A 165 -10.78 11.09 28.41
CA ALA A 165 -9.85 12.11 28.87
C ALA A 165 -8.39 11.62 28.99
N ASP A 166 -8.20 10.31 29.19
CA ASP A 166 -6.90 9.67 29.28
C ASP A 166 -6.35 9.20 27.91
N PHE A 167 -7.03 9.48 26.79
CA PHE A 167 -6.59 9.08 25.46
C PHE A 167 -5.84 10.20 24.75
N TYR A 168 -4.86 9.81 23.93
CA TYR A 168 -4.08 10.70 23.07
C TYR A 168 -4.31 10.35 21.59
N GLY A 169 -4.55 11.36 20.75
CA GLY A 169 -4.70 11.20 19.31
C GLY A 169 -3.37 11.31 18.57
N THR A 170 -2.84 10.19 18.10
CA THR A 170 -1.69 10.19 17.19
C THR A 170 -2.18 10.58 15.79
N THR A 171 -1.79 11.77 15.34
CA THR A 171 -2.13 12.30 14.01
C THR A 171 -1.16 13.42 13.58
N ALA A 172 -1.10 13.68 12.28
CA ALA A 172 -0.38 14.82 11.74
C ALA A 172 -1.07 16.17 12.02
N LEU A 173 -2.38 16.14 12.23
CA LEU A 173 -3.18 17.34 12.46
C LEU A 173 -2.74 18.13 13.69
N VAL A 174 -3.08 19.42 13.72
CA VAL A 174 -2.81 20.32 14.83
C VAL A 174 -4.12 20.59 15.55
N ASP A 175 -4.23 20.06 16.76
CA ASP A 175 -5.38 20.30 17.63
C ASP A 175 -5.48 21.80 18.00
N GLN A 176 -6.68 22.34 17.83
CA GLN A 176 -7.03 23.73 18.16
C GLN A 176 -7.76 23.83 19.50
N ASP A 177 -8.18 22.70 20.07
CA ASP A 177 -8.67 22.61 21.44
C ASP A 177 -7.52 22.27 22.39
N LYS A 178 -7.64 22.65 23.66
CA LYS A 178 -6.70 22.27 24.73
C LYS A 178 -7.37 21.42 25.79
N SER A 179 -8.63 21.02 25.55
CA SER A 179 -9.42 20.17 26.41
C SER A 179 -8.87 18.74 26.39
N ASP A 180 -8.85 18.08 27.54
CA ASP A 180 -8.52 16.65 27.59
C ASP A 180 -9.65 15.78 27.03
N ALA A 181 -10.88 16.29 26.93
CA ALA A 181 -12.05 15.52 26.52
C ALA A 181 -12.40 15.69 25.03
N THR A 182 -11.74 16.59 24.31
CA THR A 182 -12.09 16.91 22.93
C THR A 182 -10.89 17.43 22.16
N ASP A 183 -10.68 16.91 20.95
CA ASP A 183 -9.75 17.48 19.98
C ASP A 183 -10.53 18.13 18.83
N THR A 184 -10.08 19.28 18.35
CA THR A 184 -10.71 20.00 17.23
C THR A 184 -9.70 20.33 16.14
N PHE A 185 -10.00 19.91 14.91
CA PHE A 185 -9.16 20.11 13.74
C PHE A 185 -9.88 20.91 12.65
N THR A 186 -9.12 21.71 11.89
CA THR A 186 -9.61 22.37 10.68
C THR A 186 -8.97 21.72 9.47
N LEU A 187 -9.82 21.27 8.53
CA LEU A 187 -9.41 20.57 7.31
C LEU A 187 -9.90 21.39 6.11
N ALA A 188 -9.04 21.57 5.10
CA ALA A 188 -9.31 22.51 4.02
C ALA A 188 -10.48 22.07 3.12
N ASN A 189 -10.66 20.77 2.94
CA ASN A 189 -11.63 20.14 2.04
C ASN A 189 -11.75 18.65 2.36
N TYR A 190 -12.62 17.93 1.65
CA TYR A 190 -12.84 16.50 1.82
C TYR A 190 -11.61 15.65 1.46
N ALA A 191 -10.79 16.07 0.50
CA ALA A 191 -9.53 15.38 0.21
C ALA A 191 -8.61 15.37 1.43
N LYS A 192 -8.49 16.50 2.14
CA LYS A 192 -7.74 16.57 3.39
C LYS A 192 -8.41 15.76 4.51
N VAL A 193 -9.74 15.64 4.52
CA VAL A 193 -10.44 14.73 5.44
C VAL A 193 -9.95 13.31 5.23
N THR A 194 -10.08 12.75 4.02
CA THR A 194 -9.73 11.35 3.72
C THR A 194 -8.25 11.04 3.88
N ASP A 195 -7.39 12.06 3.82
CA ASP A 195 -5.94 11.96 3.96
C ASP A 195 -5.44 12.19 5.40
N SER A 196 -6.33 12.31 6.39
CA SER A 196 -5.94 12.64 7.76
C SER A 196 -6.48 11.62 8.77
N PRO A 197 -5.88 10.40 8.83
CA PRO A 197 -6.24 9.42 9.85
C PRO A 197 -5.83 9.86 11.26
N LEU A 198 -6.44 9.21 12.26
CA LEU A 198 -6.14 9.41 13.67
C LEU A 198 -6.14 8.06 14.39
N MET A 199 -5.16 7.82 15.27
CA MET A 199 -5.17 6.67 16.18
C MET A 199 -5.24 7.15 17.63
N TYR A 200 -6.34 6.81 18.31
CA TYR A 200 -6.57 7.15 19.71
C TYR A 200 -6.30 5.97 20.63
N THR A 201 -5.36 6.12 21.55
CA THR A 201 -5.01 5.09 22.54
C THR A 201 -4.69 5.74 23.89
N LYS A 202 -4.53 4.91 24.93
CA LYS A 202 -3.76 5.35 26.11
C LYS A 202 -2.35 5.75 25.69
N PRO A 203 -1.74 6.79 26.29
CA PRO A 203 -0.55 7.40 25.73
C PRO A 203 0.65 6.47 25.72
N ASP A 204 1.07 6.08 24.51
CA ASP A 204 2.32 5.40 24.22
C ASP A 204 2.86 5.95 22.90
N TYR A 205 3.48 7.13 23.01
CA TYR A 205 3.96 7.87 21.86
C TYR A 205 5.28 8.56 22.16
N ILE A 206 6.04 8.85 21.11
CA ILE A 206 7.21 9.71 21.16
C ILE A 206 7.09 10.82 20.13
N THR A 207 7.69 11.98 20.45
CA THR A 207 7.90 13.05 19.49
C THR A 207 9.37 13.40 19.45
N PHE A 208 9.93 13.57 18.25
CA PHE A 208 11.33 13.90 18.08
C PHE A 208 11.58 14.53 16.71
N ASN A 209 12.65 15.32 16.60
CA ASN A 209 13.05 15.90 15.33
C ASN A 209 14.12 15.02 14.67
N ALA A 210 13.88 14.58 13.44
CA ALA A 210 14.84 13.82 12.64
C ALA A 210 15.17 14.58 11.35
N GLY A 211 16.40 15.06 11.24
CA GLY A 211 16.87 15.82 10.07
C GLY A 211 16.04 17.06 9.76
N GLY A 212 15.46 17.73 10.77
CA GLY A 212 14.63 18.92 10.60
C GLY A 212 13.15 18.64 10.27
N MET A 213 12.69 17.40 10.46
CA MET A 213 11.27 17.04 10.41
C MET A 213 10.81 16.59 11.79
N ASP A 214 9.68 17.12 12.25
CA ASP A 214 9.05 16.74 13.52
C ASP A 214 8.24 15.46 13.32
N LEU A 215 8.67 14.39 13.98
CA LEU A 215 8.02 13.09 13.93
C LEU A 215 7.15 12.88 15.16
N VAL A 216 6.00 12.25 14.95
CA VAL A 216 5.18 11.66 16.00
C VAL A 216 5.04 10.17 15.70
N LEU A 217 5.42 9.31 16.62
CA LEU A 217 5.14 7.87 16.54
C LEU A 217 4.24 7.49 17.70
N GLY A 218 3.02 7.04 17.40
CA GLY A 218 2.14 6.39 18.36
C GLY A 218 2.14 4.88 18.15
N VAL A 219 2.16 4.12 19.24
CA VAL A 219 2.11 2.65 19.19
C VAL A 219 0.90 2.15 19.96
N TYR A 220 0.11 1.29 19.32
CA TYR A 220 -0.81 0.41 20.01
C TYR A 220 -0.20 -0.99 20.09
N SER A 221 0.02 -1.48 21.31
CA SER A 221 0.51 -2.83 21.61
C SER A 221 -0.44 -3.42 22.66
N PRO A 222 -1.35 -4.34 22.30
CA PRO A 222 -2.40 -4.81 23.19
C PRO A 222 -1.85 -5.49 24.44
N SER A 223 -0.73 -6.22 24.34
CA SER A 223 -0.07 -6.82 25.51
C SER A 223 0.89 -5.85 26.23
N GLY A 224 1.14 -4.67 25.65
CA GLY A 224 2.15 -3.71 26.11
C GLY A 224 3.60 -4.18 25.90
N LYS A 225 3.82 -5.22 25.09
CA LYS A 225 5.13 -5.79 24.76
C LYS A 225 6.06 -4.78 24.10
N TYR A 226 5.52 -3.86 23.30
CA TYR A 226 6.27 -2.84 22.58
C TYR A 226 5.82 -1.44 22.97
N LYS A 227 6.80 -0.54 23.04
CA LYS A 227 6.65 0.89 23.34
C LYS A 227 7.11 1.74 22.18
N ALA A 228 6.55 2.93 22.01
CA ALA A 228 6.97 3.85 20.95
C ALA A 228 8.47 4.18 21.01
N ALA A 229 9.03 4.28 22.22
CA ALA A 229 10.46 4.51 22.44
C ALA A 229 11.36 3.40 21.87
N ASP A 230 10.87 2.17 21.74
CA ASP A 230 11.66 1.03 21.27
C ASP A 230 12.09 1.18 19.80
N PHE A 231 11.33 1.94 19.01
CA PHE A 231 11.53 2.10 17.56
C PHE A 231 12.20 3.44 17.19
N LYS A 232 12.45 4.31 18.18
CA LYS A 232 12.96 5.68 17.95
C LYS A 232 14.24 5.69 17.12
N ASP A 233 15.26 4.96 17.55
CA ASP A 233 16.61 5.09 16.97
C ASP A 233 16.66 4.57 15.53
N ASN A 234 15.94 3.48 15.24
CA ASN A 234 15.81 2.95 13.89
C ASN A 234 15.06 3.93 12.98
N LEU A 235 13.94 4.48 13.47
CA LEU A 235 13.14 5.46 12.73
C LEU A 235 13.92 6.76 12.46
N GLU A 236 14.66 7.27 13.45
CA GLU A 236 15.52 8.45 13.29
C GLU A 236 16.61 8.21 12.23
N LYS A 237 17.29 7.07 12.30
CA LYS A 237 18.31 6.68 11.32
C LYS A 237 17.73 6.61 9.90
N MET A 238 16.58 5.95 9.74
CA MET A 238 15.90 5.81 8.46
C MET A 238 15.49 7.18 7.89
N VAL A 239 14.84 8.02 8.70
CA VAL A 239 14.35 9.33 8.25
C VAL A 239 15.52 10.23 7.86
N VAL A 240 16.59 10.31 8.66
CA VAL A 240 17.77 11.11 8.32
C VAL A 240 18.37 10.68 6.97
N ALA A 241 18.51 9.37 6.74
CA ALA A 241 18.97 8.82 5.47
C ALA A 241 18.03 9.20 4.32
N GLN A 242 16.72 9.01 4.49
CA GLN A 242 15.74 9.30 3.48
C GLN A 242 15.68 10.79 3.12
N LYS A 243 15.77 11.70 4.11
CA LYS A 243 15.85 13.14 3.86
C LYS A 243 17.08 13.50 3.03
N LYS A 244 18.22 12.90 3.35
CA LYS A 244 19.46 13.12 2.58
C LYS A 244 19.34 12.61 1.15
N PHE A 245 18.70 11.46 0.94
CA PHE A 245 18.45 10.92 -0.38
C PHE A 245 17.49 11.80 -1.20
N LEU A 246 16.40 12.30 -0.59
CA LEU A 246 15.41 13.14 -1.27
C LEU A 246 15.90 14.56 -1.55
N GLY A 247 16.78 15.10 -0.70
CA GLY A 247 17.29 16.46 -0.86
C GLY A 247 16.17 17.50 -0.83
N ASP A 248 16.13 18.34 -1.87
CA ASP A 248 15.16 19.43 -2.04
C ASP A 248 13.73 18.96 -2.34
N MET A 249 13.54 17.69 -2.68
CA MET A 249 12.20 17.12 -2.88
C MET A 249 11.43 16.93 -1.57
N ASN A 250 12.11 16.87 -0.42
CA ASN A 250 11.42 16.77 0.86
C ASN A 250 10.97 18.14 1.37
N THR A 251 9.67 18.33 1.54
CA THR A 251 9.09 19.57 2.08
C THR A 251 8.31 19.36 3.37
N ASN A 252 8.18 18.12 3.84
CA ASN A 252 7.36 17.81 5.00
C ASN A 252 8.08 18.28 6.27
N LYS A 253 7.37 19.09 7.06
CA LYS A 253 7.86 19.61 8.35
C LYS A 253 7.43 18.74 9.51
N LYS A 254 6.29 18.07 9.39
CA LYS A 254 5.74 17.16 10.39
C LYS A 254 5.33 15.86 9.68
N TYR A 255 5.51 14.73 10.36
CA TYR A 255 5.00 13.44 9.89
C TYR A 255 4.57 12.55 11.06
N ALA A 256 3.39 11.93 10.97
CA ALA A 256 2.86 11.05 12.02
C ALA A 256 2.83 9.58 11.57
N ILE A 257 3.25 8.68 12.45
CA ILE A 257 3.23 7.24 12.21
C ILE A 257 2.32 6.62 13.27
N MET A 258 1.26 5.96 12.83
CA MET A 258 0.33 5.23 13.68
C MET A 258 0.65 3.74 13.53
N LEU A 259 1.40 3.19 14.48
CA LEU A 259 1.76 1.77 14.49
C LEU A 259 0.77 0.99 15.34
N TYR A 260 -0.11 0.25 14.67
CA TYR A 260 -1.02 -0.70 15.26
C TYR A 260 -0.40 -2.09 15.26
N LEU A 261 -0.18 -2.68 16.44
CA LEU A 261 0.27 -4.06 16.57
C LEU A 261 -0.90 -4.96 16.93
N SER A 262 -1.26 -5.90 16.07
CA SER A 262 -2.34 -6.85 16.35
C SER A 262 -1.86 -7.97 17.25
N GLY A 263 -2.56 -8.17 18.37
CA GLY A 263 -2.30 -9.22 19.33
C GLY A 263 -3.06 -10.51 19.04
N GLY A 264 -2.96 -11.47 19.95
CA GLY A 264 -3.83 -12.65 19.96
C GLY A 264 -5.23 -12.36 20.52
N ASP A 265 -5.37 -11.34 21.37
CA ASP A 265 -6.63 -10.82 21.88
C ASP A 265 -7.07 -9.61 21.02
N GLY A 266 -8.34 -9.57 20.60
CA GLY A 266 -8.88 -8.56 19.66
C GLY A 266 -9.31 -9.14 18.31
N PRO A 267 -9.66 -8.29 17.33
CA PRO A 267 -10.07 -8.74 16.00
C PRO A 267 -8.95 -9.51 15.31
N GLN A 268 -9.32 -10.60 14.65
CA GLN A 268 -8.38 -11.44 13.91
C GLN A 268 -8.13 -10.84 12.53
N ILE A 269 -7.13 -9.97 12.44
CA ILE A 269 -6.78 -9.28 11.20
C ILE A 269 -5.80 -10.08 10.34
N LYS A 270 -5.93 -9.93 9.02
CA LYS A 270 -5.06 -10.57 8.01
C LYS A 270 -4.33 -9.56 7.13
N GLY A 271 -4.85 -8.32 7.03
CA GLY A 271 -4.27 -7.28 6.20
C GLY A 271 -3.09 -6.57 6.85
N PHE A 272 -1.88 -7.12 6.75
CA PHE A 272 -0.67 -6.43 7.27
C PHE A 272 -0.01 -5.55 6.21
N GLY A 273 0.50 -4.39 6.63
CA GLY A 273 1.20 -3.44 5.76
C GLY A 273 1.05 -2.01 6.26
N ALA A 274 1.08 -1.04 5.34
CA ALA A 274 0.73 0.34 5.64
C ALA A 274 -0.07 1.00 4.52
N LEU A 275 -0.59 2.19 4.82
CA LEU A 275 -1.19 3.11 3.88
C LEU A 275 -0.50 4.47 4.00
N GLU A 276 -0.22 5.10 2.85
CA GLU A 276 0.32 6.44 2.76
C GLU A 276 -0.73 7.53 2.98
N HIS A 277 -0.28 8.64 3.56
CA HIS A 277 -0.98 9.91 3.56
C HIS A 277 0.06 11.05 3.40
N HIS A 278 -0.37 12.27 3.07
CA HIS A 278 0.58 13.37 2.81
C HIS A 278 1.48 13.69 4.00
N GLU A 279 0.95 13.57 5.21
CA GLU A 279 1.64 13.93 6.45
C GLU A 279 1.65 12.79 7.47
N SER A 280 1.18 11.59 7.10
CA SER A 280 1.15 10.46 8.02
C SER A 280 1.14 9.11 7.33
N THR A 281 1.28 8.04 8.10
CA THR A 281 1.03 6.68 7.65
C THR A 281 0.40 5.83 8.75
N SER A 282 -0.56 5.01 8.34
CA SER A 282 -1.19 3.99 9.18
C SER A 282 -0.47 2.67 8.92
N VAL A 283 0.10 2.05 9.94
CA VAL A 283 0.89 0.81 9.84
C VAL A 283 0.25 -0.25 10.72
N VAL A 284 -0.02 -1.44 10.16
CA VAL A 284 -0.64 -2.56 10.87
C VAL A 284 0.24 -3.79 10.75
N LEU A 285 0.73 -4.31 11.87
CA LEU A 285 1.66 -5.45 11.94
C LEU A 285 1.29 -6.43 13.07
N PRO A 286 1.67 -7.72 12.99
CA PRO A 286 1.52 -8.65 14.10
C PRO A 286 2.45 -8.32 15.29
N GLU A 287 1.92 -8.21 16.50
CA GLU A 287 2.70 -8.01 17.74
C GLU A 287 3.62 -9.21 18.06
N MET A 288 3.29 -10.38 17.51
CA MET A 288 4.11 -11.60 17.65
C MET A 288 5.42 -11.54 16.87
N MET A 289 5.58 -10.60 15.93
CA MET A 289 6.86 -10.40 15.24
C MET A 289 7.97 -10.06 16.25
N PRO A 290 9.22 -10.52 16.03
CA PRO A 290 10.37 -10.03 16.77
C PRO A 290 10.59 -8.53 16.53
N LYS A 291 11.21 -7.84 17.50
CA LYS A 291 11.43 -6.39 17.42
C LYS A 291 12.20 -6.02 16.16
N GLU A 292 13.24 -6.78 15.84
CA GLU A 292 14.13 -6.54 14.70
C GLU A 292 13.40 -6.68 13.37
N ALA A 293 12.40 -7.56 13.31
CA ALA A 293 11.55 -7.72 12.14
C ALA A 293 10.56 -6.55 12.01
N ILE A 294 10.02 -6.05 13.12
CA ILE A 294 9.19 -4.83 13.14
C ILE A 294 10.04 -3.63 12.71
N ASP A 295 11.26 -3.47 13.24
CA ASP A 295 12.19 -2.39 12.84
C ASP A 295 12.49 -2.44 11.34
N ALA A 296 12.80 -3.62 10.81
CA ALA A 296 13.05 -3.79 9.37
C ALA A 296 11.81 -3.42 8.55
N THR A 297 10.62 -3.85 9.00
CA THR A 297 9.36 -3.57 8.31
C THR A 297 9.00 -2.09 8.39
N ILE A 298 9.19 -1.43 9.54
CA ILE A 298 9.03 0.02 9.68
C ILE A 298 9.99 0.73 8.71
N THR A 299 11.26 0.33 8.66
CA THR A 299 12.22 0.93 7.74
C THR A 299 11.78 0.77 6.29
N ASP A 300 11.39 -0.44 5.86
CA ASP A 300 10.98 -0.69 4.48
C ASP A 300 9.66 0.04 4.15
N VAL A 301 8.62 -0.17 4.94
CA VAL A 301 7.26 0.32 4.68
C VAL A 301 7.13 1.82 4.93
N VAL A 302 7.59 2.35 6.06
CA VAL A 302 7.49 3.80 6.32
C VAL A 302 8.37 4.58 5.33
N SER A 303 9.49 4.02 4.89
CA SER A 303 10.25 4.66 3.82
C SER A 303 9.48 4.68 2.50
N HIS A 304 8.82 3.58 2.12
CA HIS A 304 7.93 3.52 0.94
C HIS A 304 6.83 4.59 1.04
N GLU A 305 6.09 4.61 2.16
CA GLU A 305 5.02 5.60 2.37
C GLU A 305 5.55 7.04 2.33
N PHE A 306 6.73 7.28 2.90
CA PHE A 306 7.33 8.60 2.86
C PHE A 306 7.76 9.00 1.44
N PHE A 307 8.11 8.06 0.55
CA PHE A 307 8.34 8.38 -0.86
C PHE A 307 7.07 8.75 -1.60
N HIS A 308 5.89 8.31 -1.14
CA HIS A 308 4.63 8.78 -1.69
C HIS A 308 4.42 10.29 -1.53
N THR A 309 5.04 10.93 -0.53
CA THR A 309 5.07 12.40 -0.36
C THR A 309 5.72 13.13 -1.54
N VAL A 310 6.44 12.43 -2.42
CA VAL A 310 6.98 12.96 -3.68
C VAL A 310 6.12 12.54 -4.87
N ASN A 311 5.65 11.29 -4.88
CA ASN A 311 4.87 10.72 -5.98
C ASN A 311 3.91 9.61 -5.46
N PRO A 312 2.59 9.72 -5.59
CA PRO A 312 1.86 10.70 -6.40
C PRO A 312 1.71 12.09 -5.76
N LEU A 313 1.92 12.26 -4.46
CA LEU A 313 1.32 13.39 -3.73
C LEU A 313 1.77 14.80 -4.18
N LYS A 314 2.96 14.93 -4.79
CA LYS A 314 3.41 16.18 -5.43
C LYS A 314 3.39 16.17 -6.95
N THR A 315 3.21 15.01 -7.55
CA THR A 315 3.36 14.83 -9.00
C THR A 315 2.36 13.80 -9.46
N HIS A 316 1.17 14.25 -9.85
CA HIS A 316 0.06 13.34 -10.11
C HIS A 316 -0.72 13.71 -11.36
N SER A 317 -1.51 12.74 -11.83
CA SER A 317 -2.40 12.94 -12.98
C SER A 317 -3.71 13.63 -12.57
N GLU A 318 -4.51 14.03 -13.55
CA GLU A 318 -5.84 14.59 -13.33
C GLU A 318 -6.76 13.59 -12.60
N GLU A 319 -6.61 12.28 -12.84
CA GLU A 319 -7.35 11.21 -12.19
C GLU A 319 -7.13 11.15 -10.68
N ILE A 320 -5.91 11.48 -10.23
CA ILE A 320 -5.57 11.53 -8.80
C ILE A 320 -5.93 12.89 -8.20
N HIS A 321 -5.76 13.98 -8.96
CA HIS A 321 -6.07 15.33 -8.45
C HIS A 321 -7.57 15.54 -8.22
N TYR A 322 -8.37 15.09 -9.17
CA TYR A 322 -9.83 15.21 -9.16
C TYR A 322 -10.46 13.85 -8.86
N PHE A 323 -9.96 13.21 -7.80
CA PHE A 323 -10.36 11.86 -7.45
C PHE A 323 -11.86 11.78 -7.17
N ASP A 324 -12.54 10.90 -7.89
CA ASP A 324 -13.96 10.59 -7.67
C ASP A 324 -14.06 9.40 -6.72
N TYR A 325 -14.36 9.67 -5.46
CA TYR A 325 -14.48 8.63 -4.42
C TYR A 325 -15.67 7.70 -4.63
N ALA A 326 -16.66 8.07 -5.46
CA ALA A 326 -17.83 7.25 -5.74
C ALA A 326 -17.67 6.41 -7.02
N ASP A 327 -17.06 6.99 -8.06
CA ASP A 327 -16.78 6.33 -9.35
C ASP A 327 -15.35 6.65 -9.86
N PRO A 328 -14.32 6.05 -9.23
CA PRO A 328 -12.92 6.41 -9.46
C PRO A 328 -12.47 6.06 -10.88
N LYS A 329 -11.73 6.98 -11.49
CA LYS A 329 -10.95 6.70 -12.71
C LYS A 329 -9.51 6.45 -12.30
N MET A 330 -8.96 5.32 -12.72
CA MET A 330 -7.59 4.95 -12.35
C MET A 330 -6.59 5.46 -13.38
N SER A 331 -5.43 5.93 -12.90
CA SER A 331 -4.32 6.37 -13.75
C SER A 331 -3.63 5.18 -14.46
N GLN A 332 -2.99 5.44 -15.60
CA GLN A 332 -2.14 4.48 -16.31
C GLN A 332 -0.77 4.24 -15.63
N HIS A 333 -0.42 4.96 -14.56
CA HIS A 333 0.98 5.07 -14.12
C HIS A 333 1.29 4.47 -12.74
N LEU A 334 0.62 3.40 -12.32
CA LEU A 334 0.99 2.68 -11.09
C LEU A 334 2.44 2.18 -11.11
N TRP A 335 2.99 1.89 -12.30
CA TRP A 335 4.42 1.57 -12.46
C TRP A 335 5.34 2.67 -11.88
N MET A 336 4.91 3.94 -11.95
CA MET A 336 5.65 5.09 -11.43
C MET A 336 5.24 5.41 -9.99
N TYR A 337 3.93 5.38 -9.69
CA TYR A 337 3.38 5.73 -8.37
C TYR A 337 3.72 4.71 -7.29
N GLU A 338 3.58 3.42 -7.58
CA GLU A 338 3.89 2.34 -6.63
C GLU A 338 5.26 1.73 -6.97
N GLY A 339 5.48 1.34 -8.23
CA GLY A 339 6.71 0.67 -8.64
C GLY A 339 7.96 1.56 -8.48
N GLY A 340 7.86 2.83 -8.88
CA GLY A 340 8.92 3.81 -8.70
C GLY A 340 9.23 4.11 -7.24
N THR A 341 8.19 4.19 -6.40
CA THR A 341 8.29 4.40 -4.96
C THR A 341 8.96 3.21 -4.28
N GLU A 342 8.56 1.99 -4.63
CA GLU A 342 9.17 0.76 -4.15
C GLU A 342 10.64 0.65 -4.57
N TYR A 343 10.98 1.08 -5.80
CA TYR A 343 12.38 1.17 -6.22
C TYR A 343 13.15 2.19 -5.38
N PHE A 344 12.59 3.37 -5.08
CA PHE A 344 13.24 4.33 -4.18
C PHE A 344 13.42 3.78 -2.77
N ALA A 345 12.43 3.09 -2.21
CA ALA A 345 12.50 2.44 -0.91
C ALA A 345 13.67 1.45 -0.81
N ASN A 346 14.08 0.84 -1.92
CA ASN A 346 15.28 0.00 -1.97
C ASN A 346 16.56 0.80 -2.29
N LEU A 347 16.49 1.75 -3.23
CA LEU A 347 17.64 2.50 -3.71
C LEU A 347 18.24 3.43 -2.65
N PHE A 348 17.40 4.08 -1.83
CA PHE A 348 17.91 4.98 -0.79
C PHE A 348 18.69 4.21 0.28
N GLN A 349 18.22 3.02 0.65
CA GLN A 349 18.87 2.21 1.69
C GLN A 349 20.29 1.84 1.29
N ILE A 350 20.53 1.49 0.03
CA ILE A 350 21.89 1.19 -0.44
C ILE A 350 22.72 2.48 -0.60
N GLN A 351 22.15 3.57 -1.13
CA GLN A 351 22.89 4.82 -1.34
C GLN A 351 23.27 5.52 -0.01
N GLU A 352 22.48 5.33 1.04
CA GLU A 352 22.69 5.90 2.36
C GLU A 352 23.31 4.92 3.36
N GLY A 353 23.69 3.71 2.91
CA GLY A 353 24.44 2.73 3.69
C GLY A 353 23.65 2.04 4.80
N LEU A 354 22.33 1.92 4.64
CA LEU A 354 21.45 1.13 5.52
C LEU A 354 21.51 -0.36 5.20
N ILE A 355 21.75 -0.71 3.93
CA ILE A 355 21.94 -2.09 3.48
C ILE A 355 23.23 -2.23 2.66
N THR A 356 23.73 -3.45 2.59
CA THR A 356 24.90 -3.83 1.79
C THR A 356 24.55 -4.03 0.31
N LYS A 357 25.58 -4.10 -0.56
CA LYS A 357 25.39 -4.35 -1.99
C LYS A 357 24.77 -5.73 -2.24
N GLU A 358 25.15 -6.71 -1.44
CA GLU A 358 24.67 -8.08 -1.48
C GLU A 358 23.19 -8.18 -1.08
N GLU A 359 22.78 -7.46 -0.02
CA GLU A 359 21.38 -7.38 0.39
C GLU A 359 20.51 -6.69 -0.66
N PHE A 360 20.98 -5.56 -1.21
CA PHE A 360 20.28 -4.88 -2.29
C PHE A 360 20.09 -5.79 -3.51
N LEU A 361 21.15 -6.48 -3.93
CA LEU A 361 21.08 -7.38 -5.08
C LEU A 361 20.18 -8.60 -4.81
N LYS A 362 20.20 -9.14 -3.59
CA LYS A 362 19.28 -10.19 -3.15
C LYS A 362 17.82 -9.74 -3.26
N ARG A 363 17.49 -8.53 -2.79
CA ARG A 363 16.13 -7.96 -2.92
C ARG A 363 15.73 -7.84 -4.38
N MET A 364 16.59 -7.30 -5.26
CA MET A 364 16.28 -7.21 -6.69
C MET A 364 16.10 -8.59 -7.35
N ASN A 365 16.89 -9.59 -6.93
CA ASN A 365 16.72 -10.97 -7.39
C ASN A 365 15.37 -11.57 -6.96
N GLU A 366 14.95 -11.33 -5.73
CA GLU A 366 13.64 -11.75 -5.21
C GLU A 366 12.51 -11.11 -6.01
N LYS A 367 12.58 -9.81 -6.31
CA LYS A 367 11.60 -9.14 -7.19
C LYS A 367 11.54 -9.77 -8.58
N ILE A 368 12.69 -10.08 -9.19
CA ILE A 368 12.73 -10.76 -10.49
C ILE A 368 12.03 -12.12 -10.39
N LYS A 369 12.33 -12.90 -9.35
CA LYS A 369 11.69 -14.21 -9.12
C LYS A 369 10.18 -14.07 -8.93
N ASN A 370 9.73 -13.16 -8.07
CA ASN A 370 8.32 -12.95 -7.75
C ASN A 370 7.54 -12.47 -8.98
N SER A 371 8.13 -11.59 -9.79
CA SER A 371 7.50 -11.10 -11.02
C SER A 371 7.14 -12.21 -12.03
N LYS A 372 7.85 -13.35 -11.99
CA LYS A 372 7.59 -14.51 -12.86
C LYS A 372 6.27 -15.23 -12.54
N ASN A 373 5.67 -14.96 -11.38
CA ASN A 373 4.35 -15.51 -11.00
C ASN A 373 3.18 -14.73 -11.63
N TYR A 374 3.46 -13.68 -12.41
CA TYR A 374 2.46 -12.79 -13.02
C TYR A 374 2.59 -12.79 -14.55
N ASN A 375 1.64 -12.16 -15.24
CA ASN A 375 1.66 -12.06 -16.70
C ASN A 375 2.70 -11.04 -17.17
N ASP A 376 3.88 -11.51 -17.57
CA ASP A 376 4.98 -10.66 -18.02
C ASP A 376 4.71 -9.91 -19.33
N THR A 377 3.69 -10.31 -20.11
CA THR A 377 3.30 -9.64 -21.36
C THR A 377 2.17 -8.63 -21.21
N MET A 378 1.63 -8.47 -20.01
CA MET A 378 0.56 -7.50 -19.76
C MET A 378 1.11 -6.07 -19.76
N PRO A 379 0.59 -5.15 -20.59
CA PRO A 379 0.94 -3.73 -20.50
C PRO A 379 0.55 -3.15 -19.14
N PHE A 380 1.51 -2.53 -18.45
CA PHE A 380 1.31 -1.94 -17.14
C PHE A 380 0.31 -0.78 -17.19
N THR A 381 0.26 -0.03 -18.29
CA THR A 381 -0.70 1.07 -18.45
C THR A 381 -2.15 0.60 -18.53
N VAL A 382 -2.38 -0.53 -19.20
CA VAL A 382 -3.71 -1.15 -19.31
C VAL A 382 -4.12 -1.73 -17.97
N MET A 383 -3.22 -2.46 -17.32
CA MET A 383 -3.45 -3.01 -15.98
C MET A 383 -3.76 -1.89 -14.97
N SER A 384 -2.94 -0.84 -14.93
CA SER A 384 -3.09 0.28 -14.00
C SER A 384 -4.45 0.99 -14.14
N LYS A 385 -4.83 1.30 -15.38
CA LYS A 385 -6.11 1.97 -15.69
C LYS A 385 -7.34 1.13 -15.32
N ASN A 386 -7.20 -0.19 -15.29
CA ASN A 386 -8.30 -1.13 -15.09
C ASN A 386 -8.13 -1.99 -13.83
N VAL A 387 -7.27 -1.57 -12.88
CA VAL A 387 -6.86 -2.39 -11.72
C VAL A 387 -8.03 -2.84 -10.84
N LEU A 388 -9.13 -2.06 -10.85
CA LEU A 388 -10.36 -2.37 -10.11
C LEU A 388 -11.22 -3.48 -10.76
N LEU A 389 -10.94 -3.86 -12.01
CA LEU A 389 -11.67 -4.93 -12.69
C LEU A 389 -11.06 -6.30 -12.35
N ASP A 390 -11.91 -7.32 -12.29
CA ASP A 390 -11.53 -8.68 -11.88
C ASP A 390 -10.39 -9.30 -12.68
N GLU A 391 -10.25 -8.94 -13.96
CA GLU A 391 -9.18 -9.43 -14.84
C GLU A 391 -7.79 -8.92 -14.43
N TYR A 392 -7.70 -7.74 -13.82
CA TYR A 392 -6.42 -7.06 -13.56
C TYR A 392 -6.03 -7.04 -12.09
N LYS A 393 -6.99 -7.19 -11.16
CA LYS A 393 -6.75 -7.10 -9.71
C LYS A 393 -5.63 -8.04 -9.23
N ASP A 394 -5.57 -9.26 -9.76
CA ASP A 394 -4.58 -10.27 -9.34
C ASP A 394 -3.17 -9.96 -9.88
N GLN A 395 -3.04 -8.99 -10.79
CA GLN A 395 -1.77 -8.48 -11.31
C GLN A 395 -1.26 -7.28 -10.53
N TYR A 396 -2.06 -6.67 -9.66
CA TYR A 396 -1.71 -5.44 -8.92
C TYR A 396 -0.41 -5.60 -8.12
N ARG A 397 -0.22 -6.74 -7.44
CA ARG A 397 1.00 -6.98 -6.65
C ARG A 397 2.27 -7.00 -7.50
N ASN A 398 2.17 -7.28 -8.80
CA ASN A 398 3.31 -7.19 -9.72
C ASN A 398 3.82 -5.76 -9.90
N VAL A 399 3.07 -4.73 -9.48
CA VAL A 399 3.54 -3.35 -9.51
C VAL A 399 4.72 -3.14 -8.56
N TYR A 400 4.66 -3.72 -7.36
CA TYR A 400 5.77 -3.69 -6.39
C TYR A 400 6.96 -4.55 -6.83
N GLU A 401 6.73 -5.53 -7.72
CA GLU A 401 7.76 -6.40 -8.25
C GLU A 401 8.32 -5.83 -9.57
N LYS A 402 7.67 -6.14 -10.70
CA LYS A 402 8.09 -5.67 -12.01
C LYS A 402 8.06 -4.15 -12.17
N GLY A 403 7.15 -3.43 -11.52
CA GLY A 403 7.17 -1.96 -11.55
C GLY A 403 8.46 -1.38 -10.96
N ALA A 404 8.93 -1.90 -9.83
CA ALA A 404 10.22 -1.52 -9.25
C ALA A 404 11.41 -1.88 -10.16
N LEU A 405 11.35 -3.05 -10.81
CA LEU A 405 12.38 -3.46 -11.77
C LEU A 405 12.38 -2.61 -13.05
N LEU A 406 11.21 -2.15 -13.51
CA LEU A 406 11.09 -1.21 -14.63
C LEU A 406 11.74 0.14 -14.27
N ALA A 407 11.48 0.66 -13.07
CA ALA A 407 12.13 1.87 -12.56
C ALA A 407 13.65 1.69 -12.44
N MET A 408 14.12 0.53 -11.95
CA MET A 408 15.55 0.19 -11.90
C MET A 408 16.19 0.18 -13.29
N CYS A 409 15.57 -0.47 -14.28
CA CYS A 409 16.10 -0.52 -15.64
C CYS A 409 16.17 0.89 -16.26
N LEU A 410 15.14 1.71 -16.04
CA LEU A 410 15.12 3.10 -16.48
C LEU A 410 16.19 3.96 -15.78
N ASP A 411 16.45 3.73 -14.49
CA ASP A 411 17.55 4.39 -13.76
C ASP A 411 18.91 4.08 -14.39
N ILE A 412 19.18 2.79 -14.66
CA ILE A 412 20.43 2.35 -15.29
C ILE A 412 20.57 2.93 -16.70
N GLU A 413 19.51 2.92 -17.50
CA GLU A 413 19.49 3.50 -18.86
C GLU A 413 19.79 5.00 -18.82
N LEU A 414 19.12 5.76 -17.96
CA LEU A 414 19.34 7.20 -17.82
C LEU A 414 20.78 7.51 -17.41
N ARG A 415 21.32 6.78 -16.44
CA ARG A 415 22.71 6.95 -16.00
C ARG A 415 23.68 6.63 -17.12
N LYS A 416 23.42 5.60 -17.92
CA LYS A 416 24.24 5.26 -19.08
C LYS A 416 24.22 6.38 -20.12
N LEU A 417 23.04 6.89 -20.46
CA LEU A 417 22.84 7.96 -21.44
C LEU A 417 23.49 9.27 -21.01
N SER A 418 23.47 9.56 -19.71
CA SER A 418 23.95 10.82 -19.15
C SER A 418 25.36 10.73 -18.52
N ASN A 419 26.07 9.60 -18.66
CA ASN A 419 27.34 9.35 -17.97
C ASN A 419 27.27 9.56 -16.44
N GLY A 420 26.14 9.23 -15.82
CA GLY A 420 25.88 9.30 -14.38
C GLY A 420 25.20 10.59 -13.89
N GLU A 421 25.07 11.61 -14.74
CA GLU A 421 24.48 12.91 -14.35
C GLU A 421 22.97 12.89 -14.05
N MET A 422 22.24 11.88 -14.56
CA MET A 422 20.80 11.71 -14.45
C MET A 422 20.50 10.26 -14.05
N GLY A 423 19.82 10.06 -12.93
CA GLY A 423 19.14 8.81 -12.62
C GLY A 423 17.63 8.96 -12.56
N TYR A 424 16.94 7.89 -12.16
CA TYR A 424 15.49 7.90 -11.92
C TYR A 424 15.10 8.95 -10.86
N ARG A 425 15.91 9.11 -9.81
CA ARG A 425 15.73 10.17 -8.79
C ARG A 425 15.72 11.58 -9.41
N ASP A 426 16.66 11.87 -10.29
CA ASP A 426 16.76 13.18 -10.95
C ASP A 426 15.60 13.42 -11.91
N MET A 427 15.14 12.38 -12.61
CA MET A 427 13.96 12.44 -13.46
C MET A 427 12.70 12.81 -12.66
N ILE A 428 12.42 12.09 -11.56
CA ILE A 428 11.26 12.38 -10.70
C ILE A 428 11.37 13.78 -10.08
N ARG A 429 12.56 14.19 -9.63
CA ARG A 429 12.79 15.54 -9.13
C ARG A 429 12.42 16.61 -10.15
N LYS A 430 12.90 16.49 -11.39
CA LYS A 430 12.61 17.47 -12.44
C LYS A 430 11.13 17.45 -12.85
N LEU A 431 10.49 16.29 -12.85
CA LEU A 431 9.05 16.18 -13.09
C LEU A 431 8.27 16.91 -11.98
N SER A 432 8.64 16.68 -10.72
CA SER A 432 8.04 17.36 -9.56
C SER A 432 8.24 18.87 -9.60
N GLN A 433 9.42 19.37 -9.99
CA GLN A 433 9.67 20.80 -10.18
C GLN A 433 8.80 21.45 -11.28
N ARG A 434 8.34 20.65 -12.25
CA ARG A 434 7.53 21.13 -13.39
C ARG A 434 6.04 21.19 -13.09
N PHE A 435 5.54 20.24 -12.31
CA PHE A 435 4.13 20.11 -11.97
C PHE A 435 3.85 20.63 -10.55
N GLY A 436 4.53 20.08 -9.55
CA GLY A 436 4.25 20.38 -8.15
C GLY A 436 2.84 19.94 -7.73
N GLU A 437 2.53 20.15 -6.45
CA GLU A 437 1.33 19.60 -5.80
C GLU A 437 -0.01 20.13 -6.36
N ASN A 438 -0.03 21.34 -6.93
CA ASN A 438 -1.29 21.98 -7.33
C ASN A 438 -1.56 21.94 -8.84
N LYS A 439 -0.75 21.22 -9.62
CA LYS A 439 -0.91 21.17 -11.08
C LYS A 439 -0.77 19.74 -11.58
N PRO A 440 -1.89 19.06 -11.88
CA PRO A 440 -1.82 17.72 -12.44
C PRO A 440 -1.30 17.73 -13.88
N PHE A 441 -0.78 16.58 -14.31
CA PHE A 441 -0.54 16.29 -15.72
C PHE A 441 -1.67 15.46 -16.32
N LYS A 442 -1.78 15.48 -17.65
CA LYS A 442 -2.69 14.58 -18.36
C LYS A 442 -2.08 13.18 -18.45
N ASP A 443 -2.84 12.17 -18.04
CA ASP A 443 -2.39 10.79 -17.94
C ASP A 443 -1.69 10.30 -19.23
N ASP A 444 -2.30 10.56 -20.40
CA ASP A 444 -1.76 10.14 -21.70
C ASP A 444 -0.55 10.96 -22.19
N LYS A 445 -0.16 12.02 -21.46
CA LYS A 445 0.97 12.90 -21.81
C LYS A 445 2.20 12.73 -20.93
N LEU A 446 2.12 11.93 -19.86
CA LEU A 446 3.25 11.77 -18.92
C LEU A 446 4.56 11.45 -19.65
N ILE A 447 4.55 10.55 -20.63
CA ILE A 447 5.79 10.14 -21.30
C ILE A 447 6.45 11.27 -22.10
N ASP A 448 5.68 12.15 -22.72
CA ASP A 448 6.22 13.31 -23.43
C ASP A 448 6.80 14.32 -22.43
N GLU A 449 6.22 14.43 -21.24
CA GLU A 449 6.75 15.24 -20.15
C GLU A 449 8.04 14.65 -19.59
N LEU A 450 8.13 13.32 -19.41
CA LEU A 450 9.35 12.62 -19.01
C LEU A 450 10.49 12.83 -20.02
N VAL A 451 10.21 12.72 -21.32
CA VAL A 451 11.19 13.05 -22.37
C VAL A 451 11.62 14.51 -22.27
N THR A 452 10.69 15.43 -22.03
CA THR A 452 10.98 16.87 -21.90
C THR A 452 11.90 17.16 -20.72
N VAL A 453 11.66 16.59 -19.54
CA VAL A 453 12.46 16.87 -18.34
C VAL A 453 13.81 16.15 -18.33
N THR A 454 13.90 14.98 -18.99
CA THR A 454 15.14 14.20 -19.08
C THR A 454 16.03 14.67 -20.23
N GLY A 455 15.44 15.08 -21.35
CA GLY A 455 16.15 15.38 -22.61
C GLY A 455 16.50 14.13 -23.43
N TYR A 456 16.03 12.94 -23.05
CA TYR A 456 16.39 11.67 -23.69
C TYR A 456 15.17 11.00 -24.35
N PRO A 457 15.08 10.94 -25.69
CA PRO A 457 13.97 10.28 -26.38
C PRO A 457 13.88 8.77 -26.10
N GLN A 458 14.99 8.13 -25.72
CA GLN A 458 15.06 6.71 -25.35
C GLN A 458 14.11 6.34 -24.20
N VAL A 459 13.74 7.31 -23.34
CA VAL A 459 12.73 7.10 -22.29
C VAL A 459 11.39 6.70 -22.90
N LYS A 460 11.00 7.31 -24.03
CA LYS A 460 9.77 6.96 -24.75
C LYS A 460 9.86 5.58 -25.40
N ASP A 461 11.02 5.21 -25.93
CA ASP A 461 11.25 3.87 -26.49
C ASP A 461 11.15 2.78 -25.42
N PHE A 462 11.76 3.02 -24.25
CA PHE A 462 11.65 2.14 -23.08
C PHE A 462 10.19 1.97 -22.66
N TYR A 463 9.48 3.08 -22.48
CA TYR A 463 8.07 3.10 -22.08
C TYR A 463 7.20 2.33 -23.08
N ASN A 464 7.31 2.62 -24.37
CA ASN A 464 6.49 1.98 -25.41
C ASN A 464 6.72 0.47 -25.52
N LYS A 465 7.92 -0.02 -25.20
CA LYS A 465 8.24 -1.45 -25.27
C LYS A 465 7.82 -2.21 -24.02
N TYR A 466 8.20 -1.70 -22.84
CA TYR A 466 8.20 -2.49 -21.60
C TYR A 466 7.15 -2.04 -20.58
N ILE A 467 6.62 -0.82 -20.70
CA ILE A 467 5.59 -0.28 -19.78
C ILE A 467 4.22 -0.29 -20.46
N ALA A 468 4.07 0.43 -21.56
CA ALA A 468 2.85 0.47 -22.36
C ALA A 468 2.77 -0.66 -23.40
N GLY A 469 3.89 -1.32 -23.67
CA GLY A 469 3.98 -2.46 -24.57
C GLY A 469 3.96 -3.79 -23.82
N SER A 470 3.84 -4.87 -24.59
CA SER A 470 3.77 -6.25 -24.09
C SER A 470 5.11 -7.00 -24.14
N GLN A 471 6.23 -6.30 -24.38
CA GLN A 471 7.53 -6.97 -24.48
C GLN A 471 8.06 -7.28 -23.08
N PRO A 472 8.49 -8.53 -22.82
CA PRO A 472 9.25 -8.88 -21.62
C PRO A 472 10.45 -7.95 -21.40
N THR A 473 10.65 -7.51 -20.17
CA THR A 473 11.75 -6.60 -19.83
C THR A 473 13.08 -7.36 -19.82
N PRO A 474 14.10 -6.95 -20.59
CA PRO A 474 15.38 -7.68 -20.67
C PRO A 474 16.29 -7.32 -19.48
N TYR A 475 15.93 -7.74 -18.26
CA TYR A 475 16.66 -7.39 -17.03
C TYR A 475 18.17 -7.68 -17.12
N ALA A 476 18.54 -8.81 -17.73
CA ALA A 476 19.93 -9.21 -17.94
C ALA A 476 20.74 -8.17 -18.72
N GLN A 477 20.12 -7.51 -19.71
CA GLN A 477 20.78 -6.49 -20.53
C GLN A 477 21.15 -5.27 -19.68
N TYR A 478 20.20 -4.76 -18.89
CA TYR A 478 20.42 -3.59 -18.04
C TYR A 478 21.39 -3.89 -16.90
N LEU A 479 21.23 -5.03 -16.23
CA LEU A 479 22.12 -5.45 -15.14
C LEU A 479 23.57 -5.65 -15.62
N ASN A 480 23.77 -6.17 -16.84
CA ASN A 480 25.12 -6.29 -17.41
C ASN A 480 25.82 -4.94 -17.54
N MET A 481 25.10 -3.83 -17.80
CA MET A 481 25.71 -2.49 -17.91
C MET A 481 26.36 -2.03 -16.61
N VAL A 482 25.89 -2.53 -15.46
CA VAL A 482 26.40 -2.22 -14.11
C VAL A 482 27.22 -3.37 -13.52
N GLY A 483 27.75 -4.24 -14.38
CA GLY A 483 28.63 -5.33 -13.95
C GLY A 483 27.91 -6.36 -13.09
N VAL A 484 26.61 -6.57 -13.30
CA VAL A 484 25.83 -7.66 -12.70
C VAL A 484 25.51 -8.68 -13.80
N GLU A 485 25.71 -9.96 -13.50
CA GLU A 485 25.45 -11.05 -14.43
C GLU A 485 24.42 -12.02 -13.86
N LEU A 486 23.71 -12.71 -14.75
CA LEU A 486 22.91 -13.87 -14.40
C LEU A 486 23.83 -15.08 -14.26
N LYS A 487 23.81 -15.70 -13.10
CA LYS A 487 24.42 -16.99 -12.84
C LYS A 487 23.33 -18.05 -12.83
N SER A 488 23.41 -18.97 -13.77
CA SER A 488 22.66 -20.22 -13.69
C SER A 488 23.41 -21.18 -12.77
N GLN A 489 22.74 -21.60 -11.69
CA GLN A 489 23.22 -22.66 -10.81
C GLN A 489 22.25 -23.83 -10.87
N GLU A 490 22.78 -25.02 -11.16
CA GLU A 490 22.00 -26.24 -10.99
C GLU A 490 21.84 -26.54 -9.50
N THR A 491 20.61 -26.78 -9.05
CA THR A 491 20.36 -27.31 -7.72
C THR A 491 20.82 -28.76 -7.65
N PRO A 492 21.08 -29.29 -6.44
CA PRO A 492 21.09 -30.73 -6.24
C PRO A 492 19.82 -31.35 -6.83
N PRO A 493 19.88 -32.57 -7.39
CA PRO A 493 18.70 -33.26 -7.89
C PRO A 493 17.64 -33.39 -6.78
N ILE A 494 16.42 -32.96 -7.05
CA ILE A 494 15.29 -33.07 -6.13
C ILE A 494 14.22 -33.99 -6.70
N PHE A 495 13.50 -34.66 -5.81
CA PHE A 495 12.27 -35.38 -6.14
C PHE A 495 11.09 -34.43 -5.97
N TRP A 496 10.35 -34.13 -7.05
CA TRP A 496 9.14 -33.30 -6.99
C TRP A 496 8.16 -33.58 -8.14
N PHE A 497 6.97 -32.97 -8.08
CA PHE A 497 5.87 -33.21 -9.02
C PHE A 497 5.85 -32.25 -10.23
N ILE A 498 6.34 -31.04 -10.04
CA ILE A 498 6.46 -29.99 -11.07
C ILE A 498 7.91 -29.53 -11.21
N LYS A 499 8.23 -28.87 -12.32
CA LYS A 499 9.60 -28.41 -12.61
C LYS A 499 10.14 -27.34 -11.67
N ASP A 500 9.29 -26.49 -11.10
CA ASP A 500 9.68 -25.51 -10.09
C ASP A 500 8.94 -25.80 -8.79
N ALA A 501 9.62 -26.48 -7.85
CA ALA A 501 9.01 -26.88 -6.59
C ALA A 501 8.49 -25.70 -5.76
N ASN A 502 9.01 -24.48 -5.98
CA ASN A 502 8.59 -23.30 -5.24
C ASN A 502 7.20 -22.80 -5.63
N GLN A 503 6.64 -23.27 -6.75
CA GLN A 503 5.29 -22.91 -7.20
C GLN A 503 4.22 -23.91 -6.73
N THR A 504 4.53 -24.66 -5.67
CA THR A 504 3.57 -25.57 -5.07
C THR A 504 2.67 -24.80 -4.12
N GLY A 505 1.38 -24.75 -4.44
CA GLY A 505 0.36 -24.20 -3.54
C GLY A 505 -0.06 -25.22 -2.48
N TYR A 506 -0.78 -24.73 -1.48
CA TYR A 506 -1.39 -25.55 -0.43
C TYR A 506 -2.89 -25.30 -0.38
N ASP A 507 -3.66 -26.38 -0.36
CA ASP A 507 -5.09 -26.36 -0.11
C ASP A 507 -5.35 -26.81 1.33
N GLU A 508 -5.75 -25.87 2.18
CA GLU A 508 -6.05 -26.12 3.59
C GLU A 508 -7.24 -27.05 3.79
N LYS A 509 -8.24 -27.01 2.90
CA LYS A 509 -9.47 -27.79 3.03
C LYS A 509 -9.18 -29.28 2.91
N ASP A 510 -8.38 -29.63 1.91
CA ASP A 510 -8.07 -31.03 1.59
C ASP A 510 -6.71 -31.48 2.20
N ASN A 511 -5.99 -30.58 2.87
CA ASN A 511 -4.62 -30.76 3.34
C ASN A 511 -3.71 -31.32 2.24
N ALA A 512 -3.71 -30.64 1.10
CA ALA A 512 -3.12 -31.15 -0.12
C ALA A 512 -2.21 -30.12 -0.79
N PHE A 513 -1.20 -30.60 -1.51
CA PHE A 513 -0.49 -29.76 -2.47
C PHE A 513 -1.28 -29.64 -3.77
N VAL A 514 -1.33 -28.41 -4.27
CA VAL A 514 -1.99 -28.03 -5.51
C VAL A 514 -1.02 -27.27 -6.40
N PHE A 515 -1.30 -27.26 -7.71
CA PHE A 515 -0.39 -26.74 -8.72
C PHE A 515 -1.18 -25.91 -9.74
N ASP A 516 -0.55 -24.86 -10.25
CA ASP A 516 -1.09 -24.07 -11.36
C ASP A 516 -1.06 -24.88 -12.67
N GLU A 517 -2.16 -24.87 -13.42
CA GLU A 517 -2.33 -25.69 -14.63
C GLU A 517 -1.36 -25.32 -15.76
N SER A 518 -0.78 -24.11 -15.73
CA SER A 518 0.22 -23.66 -16.72
C SER A 518 1.59 -24.30 -16.51
N LEU A 519 1.82 -24.97 -15.37
CA LEU A 519 3.11 -25.51 -14.99
C LEU A 519 3.46 -26.84 -15.66
N ALA A 520 4.74 -27.00 -15.97
CA ALA A 520 5.26 -28.23 -16.52
C ALA A 520 5.45 -29.30 -15.43
N LEU A 521 4.83 -30.46 -15.63
CA LEU A 521 5.06 -31.65 -14.82
C LEU A 521 6.51 -32.17 -14.92
N SER A 522 7.02 -32.71 -13.81
CA SER A 522 8.30 -33.43 -13.78
C SER A 522 8.21 -34.76 -14.56
N PRO A 523 9.33 -35.32 -15.04
CA PRO A 523 9.41 -36.66 -15.63
C PRO A 523 8.84 -37.72 -14.70
N PHE A 524 9.10 -37.62 -13.39
CA PHE A 524 8.52 -38.51 -12.40
C PHE A 524 6.98 -38.45 -12.42
N ALA A 525 6.39 -37.26 -12.30
CA ALA A 525 4.94 -37.08 -12.33
C ALA A 525 4.33 -37.65 -13.62
N LYS A 526 4.94 -37.34 -14.78
CA LYS A 526 4.54 -37.91 -16.07
C LYS A 526 4.61 -39.44 -16.08
N SER A 527 5.67 -40.03 -15.51
CA SER A 527 5.89 -41.49 -15.49
C SER A 527 4.82 -42.27 -14.72
N ILE A 528 4.18 -41.65 -13.73
CA ILE A 528 3.16 -42.30 -12.88
C ILE A 528 1.72 -41.95 -13.31
N GLY A 529 1.55 -41.22 -14.42
CA GLY A 529 0.25 -40.77 -14.89
C GLY A 529 -0.40 -39.70 -14.01
N PHE A 530 0.41 -38.90 -13.32
CA PHE A 530 -0.04 -37.73 -12.56
C PHE A 530 -0.59 -36.65 -13.52
N LYS A 531 -1.66 -35.96 -13.11
CA LYS A 531 -2.25 -34.82 -13.84
C LYS A 531 -2.00 -33.54 -13.06
N ILE A 532 -1.77 -32.42 -13.76
CA ILE A 532 -1.49 -31.13 -13.08
C ILE A 532 -2.61 -30.68 -12.15
N THR A 533 -3.85 -31.11 -12.42
CA THR A 533 -5.05 -30.86 -11.61
C THR A 533 -5.19 -31.79 -10.39
N ASP A 534 -4.29 -32.75 -10.19
CA ASP A 534 -4.33 -33.65 -9.03
C ASP A 534 -3.91 -32.89 -7.76
N LYS A 535 -4.59 -33.17 -6.65
CA LYS A 535 -4.15 -32.69 -5.33
C LYS A 535 -3.35 -33.79 -4.63
N VAL A 536 -2.08 -33.56 -4.32
CA VAL A 536 -1.27 -34.55 -3.60
C VAL A 536 -1.63 -34.50 -2.12
N VAL A 537 -2.00 -35.63 -1.54
CA VAL A 537 -2.37 -35.73 -0.10
C VAL A 537 -1.38 -36.56 0.72
N ALA A 538 -0.60 -37.43 0.08
CA ALA A 538 0.46 -38.18 0.76
C ALA A 538 1.58 -38.64 -0.18
N LEU A 539 2.75 -38.92 0.41
CA LEU A 539 3.90 -39.53 -0.24
C LEU A 539 4.44 -40.66 0.64
N ASP A 540 4.46 -41.89 0.13
CA ASP A 540 4.78 -43.12 0.86
C ASP A 540 4.01 -43.25 2.19
N GLY A 541 2.72 -42.90 2.15
CA GLY A 541 1.82 -42.93 3.30
C GLY A 541 2.02 -41.79 4.31
N LYS A 542 3.02 -40.91 4.12
CA LYS A 542 3.17 -39.69 4.91
C LYS A 542 2.22 -38.63 4.36
N THR A 543 1.21 -38.30 5.13
CA THR A 543 0.20 -37.29 4.78
C THR A 543 0.78 -35.88 4.87
N ILE A 544 0.29 -35.00 4.01
CA ILE A 544 0.60 -33.57 4.08
C ILE A 544 -0.28 -32.92 5.16
N ASN A 545 0.31 -32.07 5.99
CA ASN A 545 -0.39 -31.22 6.95
C ASN A 545 0.43 -29.92 7.12
N ILE A 546 -0.24 -28.76 7.13
CA ILE A 546 0.40 -27.45 7.23
C ILE A 546 1.30 -27.31 8.48
N GLN A 547 0.91 -27.94 9.60
CA GLN A 547 1.64 -27.86 10.88
C GLN A 547 2.98 -28.60 10.84
N ASN A 548 3.12 -29.60 9.95
CA ASN A 548 4.33 -30.41 9.82
C ASN A 548 4.84 -30.48 8.37
N ILE A 549 4.49 -29.49 7.55
CA ILE A 549 4.83 -29.44 6.13
C ILE A 549 6.34 -29.55 5.90
N GLN A 550 7.13 -29.01 6.84
CA GLN A 550 8.59 -29.10 6.79
C GLN A 550 9.10 -30.53 6.92
N ASP A 551 8.44 -31.38 7.70
CA ASP A 551 8.80 -32.81 7.83
C ASP A 551 8.52 -33.57 6.54
N PHE A 552 7.42 -33.23 5.87
CA PHE A 552 7.11 -33.77 4.55
C PHE A 552 8.18 -33.37 3.51
N ILE A 553 8.53 -32.08 3.47
CA ILE A 553 9.58 -31.56 2.58
C ILE A 553 10.94 -32.18 2.91
N ASN A 554 11.25 -32.38 4.18
CA ASN A 554 12.49 -33.05 4.58
C ASN A 554 12.51 -34.52 4.14
N TYR A 555 11.37 -35.21 4.22
CA TYR A 555 11.25 -36.57 3.73
C TYR A 555 11.44 -36.67 2.22
N SER A 556 10.82 -35.78 1.43
CA SER A 556 10.98 -35.80 -0.03
C SER A 556 12.45 -35.65 -0.45
N LYS A 557 13.24 -34.87 0.30
CA LYS A 557 14.70 -34.75 0.09
C LYS A 557 15.50 -36.02 0.39
N THR A 558 14.94 -36.98 1.11
CA THR A 558 15.59 -38.29 1.38
C THR A 558 15.38 -39.32 0.27
N ILE A 559 14.43 -39.07 -0.65
CA ILE A 559 14.11 -39.96 -1.75
C ILE A 559 15.28 -40.03 -2.73
N LYS A 560 15.67 -41.24 -3.10
CA LYS A 560 16.80 -41.50 -4.00
C LYS A 560 16.32 -41.81 -5.42
N GLU A 561 17.16 -41.52 -6.40
CA GLU A 561 16.95 -41.92 -7.79
C GLU A 561 16.61 -43.41 -7.89
N GLY A 562 15.52 -43.73 -8.59
CA GLY A 562 15.05 -45.10 -8.80
C GLY A 562 14.32 -45.74 -7.62
N GLN A 563 14.17 -45.05 -6.47
CA GLN A 563 13.42 -45.56 -5.32
C GLN A 563 11.94 -45.75 -5.67
N ASN A 564 11.33 -46.86 -5.24
CA ASN A 564 9.89 -47.03 -5.37
C ASN A 564 9.17 -46.06 -4.44
N VAL A 565 8.25 -45.28 -5.00
CA VAL A 565 7.46 -44.29 -4.29
C VAL A 565 5.98 -44.46 -4.64
N THR A 566 5.12 -44.19 -3.66
CA THR A 566 3.67 -44.14 -3.79
C THR A 566 3.18 -42.74 -3.49
N VAL A 567 2.57 -42.08 -4.48
CA VAL A 567 1.96 -40.76 -4.34
C VAL A 567 0.46 -40.96 -4.23
N THR A 568 -0.13 -40.54 -3.12
CA THR A 568 -1.59 -40.56 -2.98
C THR A 568 -2.14 -39.20 -3.38
N VAL A 569 -3.08 -39.20 -4.31
CA VAL A 569 -3.70 -37.97 -4.86
C VAL A 569 -5.22 -38.00 -4.73
N LEU A 570 -5.83 -36.82 -4.71
CA LEU A 570 -7.25 -36.60 -5.02
C LEU A 570 -7.35 -36.10 -6.46
N ARG A 571 -8.09 -36.84 -7.28
CA ARG A 571 -8.31 -36.51 -8.70
C ARG A 571 -9.79 -36.27 -8.94
N ASP A 572 -10.14 -35.17 -9.60
CA ASP A 572 -11.51 -34.97 -10.07
C ASP A 572 -11.76 -35.78 -11.35
N ASN A 573 -12.72 -36.70 -11.27
CA ASN A 573 -13.22 -37.48 -12.40
C ASN A 573 -14.71 -37.19 -12.61
N GLY A 574 -15.01 -36.05 -13.25
CA GLY A 574 -16.39 -35.68 -13.62
C GLY A 574 -17.22 -35.11 -12.47
N GLY A 575 -16.61 -34.26 -11.64
CA GLY A 575 -17.23 -33.60 -10.49
C GLY A 575 -17.16 -34.41 -9.19
N LYS A 576 -16.38 -35.50 -9.17
CA LYS A 576 -16.17 -36.35 -8.00
C LYS A 576 -14.68 -36.50 -7.73
N ALA A 577 -14.26 -36.06 -6.55
CA ALA A 577 -12.90 -36.24 -6.08
C ALA A 577 -12.68 -37.70 -5.63
N GLU A 578 -11.83 -38.42 -6.33
CA GLU A 578 -11.45 -39.80 -6.03
C GLU A 578 -10.02 -39.86 -5.48
N LYS A 579 -9.84 -40.59 -4.38
CA LYS A 579 -8.53 -40.84 -3.79
C LYS A 579 -7.88 -42.03 -4.48
N MET A 580 -6.65 -41.88 -4.96
CA MET A 580 -5.92 -42.97 -5.63
C MET A 580 -4.42 -42.90 -5.39
N ASP A 581 -3.78 -44.08 -5.48
CA ASP A 581 -2.33 -44.24 -5.34
C ASP A 581 -1.68 -44.38 -6.71
N LEU A 582 -0.73 -43.49 -7.00
CA LEU A 582 0.11 -43.50 -8.18
C LEU A 582 1.50 -44.02 -7.78
N LYS A 583 1.96 -45.10 -8.40
CA LYS A 583 3.20 -45.78 -8.02
C LYS A 583 4.22 -45.73 -9.14
N GLY A 584 5.47 -45.47 -8.80
CA GLY A 584 6.56 -45.47 -9.76
C GLY A 584 7.93 -45.41 -9.12
N LYS A 585 8.96 -45.40 -9.96
CA LYS A 585 10.33 -45.16 -9.53
C LYS A 585 10.60 -43.66 -9.54
N ALA A 586 11.15 -43.14 -8.44
CA ALA A 586 11.53 -41.75 -8.31
C ALA A 586 12.53 -41.36 -9.41
N ILE A 587 12.25 -40.22 -10.06
CA ILE A 587 13.16 -39.56 -10.99
C ILE A 587 13.46 -38.19 -10.38
N LEU A 588 14.71 -37.96 -10.02
CA LEU A 588 15.17 -36.70 -9.46
C LEU A 588 15.57 -35.78 -10.61
N GLU A 589 15.14 -34.52 -10.54
CA GLU A 589 15.53 -33.50 -11.50
C GLU A 589 16.40 -32.44 -10.84
N LYS A 590 17.40 -31.99 -11.59
CA LYS A 590 18.07 -30.73 -11.27
C LYS A 590 17.18 -29.59 -11.72
N MET A 591 17.02 -28.59 -10.87
CA MET A 591 16.44 -27.32 -11.27
C MET A 591 17.58 -26.38 -11.65
N THR A 592 17.40 -25.56 -12.67
CA THR A 592 18.29 -24.42 -12.90
C THR A 592 17.71 -23.23 -12.14
N MET A 593 18.43 -22.76 -11.14
CA MET A 593 18.14 -21.48 -10.49
C MET A 593 18.98 -20.40 -11.15
N GLU A 594 18.32 -19.39 -11.68
CA GLU A 594 18.98 -18.16 -12.10
C GLU A 594 19.05 -17.21 -10.92
N THR A 595 20.25 -16.78 -10.56
CA THR A 595 20.47 -15.71 -9.59
C THR A 595 21.30 -14.61 -10.22
N ILE A 596 21.12 -13.38 -9.76
CA ILE A 596 22.00 -12.27 -10.16
C ILE A 596 23.17 -12.15 -9.17
N GLN A 597 24.37 -11.90 -9.70
CA GLN A 597 25.59 -11.65 -8.91
C GLN A 597 26.42 -10.54 -9.55
N PHE A 598 27.25 -9.86 -8.76
CA PHE A 598 28.27 -8.97 -9.33
C PHE A 598 29.32 -9.80 -10.08
N LYS A 599 29.74 -9.31 -11.25
CA LYS A 599 30.86 -9.88 -12.01
C LYS A 599 32.12 -9.86 -11.16
N ALA A 600 32.88 -10.95 -11.19
CA ALA A 600 34.17 -11.01 -10.50
C ALA A 600 35.18 -9.99 -11.05
N ASN A 601 35.12 -9.72 -12.36
CA ASN A 601 36.00 -8.79 -13.06
C ASN A 601 35.18 -7.85 -13.96
N PRO A 602 34.49 -6.84 -13.41
CA PRO A 602 33.79 -5.86 -14.23
C PRO A 602 34.79 -4.99 -14.99
N THR A 603 34.41 -4.55 -16.19
CA THR A 603 35.13 -3.51 -16.93
C THR A 603 35.15 -2.19 -16.15
N PRO A 604 36.11 -1.28 -16.41
CA PRO A 604 36.12 0.04 -15.77
C PRO A 604 34.82 0.82 -15.95
N GLU A 605 34.17 0.70 -17.12
CA GLU A 605 32.90 1.34 -17.43
C GLU A 605 31.75 0.75 -16.62
N GLU A 606 31.65 -0.57 -16.54
CA GLU A 606 30.65 -1.27 -15.70
C GLU A 606 30.83 -0.90 -14.23
N LYS A 607 32.09 -0.88 -13.76
CA LYS A 607 32.39 -0.54 -12.37
C LYS A 607 32.02 0.90 -12.04
N LYS A 608 32.34 1.83 -12.94
CA LYS A 608 31.95 3.24 -12.80
C LYS A 608 30.42 3.39 -12.72
N LEU A 609 29.68 2.80 -13.66
CA LEU A 609 28.22 2.90 -13.68
C LEU A 609 27.58 2.23 -12.46
N GLN A 610 28.12 1.08 -12.03
CA GLN A 610 27.71 0.42 -10.80
C GLN A 610 27.88 1.32 -9.58
N ASP A 611 29.04 1.97 -9.42
CA ASP A 611 29.27 2.83 -8.27
C ASP A 611 28.38 4.08 -8.33
N GLN A 612 28.12 4.64 -9.52
CA GLN A 612 27.14 5.72 -9.70
C GLN A 612 25.73 5.28 -9.28
N TRP A 613 25.30 4.08 -9.71
CA TRP A 613 24.00 3.50 -9.38
C TRP A 613 23.83 3.26 -7.88
N LEU A 614 24.78 2.56 -7.25
CA LEU A 614 24.69 2.13 -5.86
C LEU A 614 25.01 3.23 -4.84
N THR A 615 25.68 4.31 -5.23
CA THR A 615 26.05 5.41 -4.30
C THR A 615 25.36 6.73 -4.61
N GLY A 616 24.73 6.87 -5.78
CA GLY A 616 24.15 8.12 -6.24
C GLY A 616 25.16 9.22 -6.57
N LYS A 617 26.47 8.94 -6.49
CA LYS A 617 27.54 9.88 -6.81
C LYS A 617 27.75 9.95 -8.33
N LYS A 618 28.07 11.14 -8.82
CA LYS A 618 28.30 11.44 -10.24
C LYS A 618 29.70 11.01 -10.67
#